data_AF-A0A959KCX2-F1
#
_entry.id   AF-A0A959KCX2-F1
#
_cell.length_a   1.000
_cell.length_b   1.000
_cell.length_c   1.000
_cell.angle_alpha   90.00
_cell.angle_beta   90.00
_cell.angle_gamma   90.00
#
_symmetry.space_group_name_H-M   'P 1'
#
loop_
_entity.id
_entity.type
_entity.pdbx_description
1 polymer ?
#
loop_
_entity_poly.entity_id
_entity_poly.type
_entity_poly.pdbx_seq_one_letter_code
_entity_poly.pdbx_strand_id
1 'polypeptide(L)'
;RGNPFEDNPDRMVFFCKGVIETVKKFGWPPDIVHCHGWMTSLIPLYLKTAYKTEPLFQHSKVVYSAYEQSPGKTFSDKFVSKATINNLDEDVLSAYQNGNGINLHQGAITYADALITGSEQLNEHVAKALTKAEKPLLEFQDEETFLEAYLEFYQSLMKEEVEG
;
A
#
# COMPACT_ATOMS: atom_id res chain seq x y z
N ARG A 1 -7.65 4.85 -23.76
CA ARG A 1 -7.29 5.08 -22.34
C ARG A 1 -7.87 6.42 -21.91
N GLY A 2 -8.46 6.52 -20.72
CA GLY A 2 -8.98 7.78 -20.17
C GLY A 2 -7.87 8.65 -19.60
N ASN A 3 -8.09 9.96 -19.54
CA ASN A 3 -7.16 10.90 -18.91
C ASN A 3 -7.25 10.79 -17.39
N PRO A 4 -6.12 10.89 -16.66
CA PRO A 4 -6.14 11.02 -15.21
C PRO A 4 -6.96 12.22 -14.75
N PHE A 5 -7.67 12.09 -13.63
CA PHE A 5 -8.44 13.18 -13.04
C PHE A 5 -7.57 14.04 -12.14
N GLU A 6 -7.70 15.36 -12.23
CA GLU A 6 -6.91 16.31 -11.43
C GLU A 6 -7.14 16.15 -9.92
N ASP A 7 -8.32 15.68 -9.51
CA ASP A 7 -8.72 15.44 -8.12
C ASP A 7 -8.34 14.03 -7.60
N ASN A 8 -7.59 13.24 -8.36
CA ASN A 8 -7.09 11.92 -7.93
C ASN A 8 -6.41 11.94 -6.54
N PRO A 9 -5.58 12.94 -6.18
CA PRO A 9 -5.01 13.03 -4.83
C PRO A 9 -6.07 13.09 -3.73
N ASP A 10 -7.12 13.90 -3.91
CA ASP A 10 -8.21 14.05 -2.94
C ASP A 10 -9.05 12.77 -2.84
N ARG A 11 -9.36 12.16 -3.99
CA ARG A 11 -10.09 10.89 -4.04
C ARG A 11 -9.33 9.78 -3.34
N MET A 12 -8.01 9.72 -3.52
CA MET A 12 -7.16 8.71 -2.90
C MET A 12 -7.13 8.86 -1.38
N VAL A 13 -6.92 10.07 -0.87
CA VAL A 13 -6.94 10.35 0.57
C VAL A 13 -8.30 10.01 1.17
N PHE A 14 -9.39 10.44 0.53
CA PHE A 14 -10.75 10.15 0.97
C PHE A 14 -11.03 8.64 0.98
N PHE A 15 -10.66 7.93 -0.07
CA PHE A 15 -10.84 6.48 -0.19
C PHE A 15 -10.07 5.73 0.91
N CYS A 16 -8.77 5.98 1.05
CA CYS A 16 -7.93 5.29 2.02
C CYS A 16 -8.43 5.51 3.45
N LYS A 17 -8.80 6.75 3.79
CA LYS A 17 -9.36 7.07 5.11
C LYS A 17 -10.73 6.41 5.31
N GLY A 18 -11.61 6.51 4.31
CA GLY A 18 -12.96 5.95 4.37
C GLY A 18 -12.95 4.44 4.60
N VAL A 19 -12.06 3.70 3.93
CA VAL A 19 -11.92 2.24 4.11
C VAL A 19 -11.51 1.91 5.54
N ILE A 20 -10.46 2.54 6.08
CA ILE A 20 -9.97 2.26 7.44
C ILE A 20 -11.04 2.60 8.49
N GLU A 21 -11.68 3.77 8.38
CA GLU A 21 -12.76 4.18 9.30
C GLU A 21 -13.98 3.25 9.22
N THR A 22 -14.28 2.71 8.04
CA THR A 22 -15.37 1.76 7.86
C THR A 22 -15.09 0.44 8.56
N VAL A 23 -13.90 -0.13 8.38
CA VAL A 23 -13.48 -1.36 9.08
C VAL A 23 -13.52 -1.15 10.60
N LYS A 24 -13.01 0.00 11.06
CA LYS A 24 -13.08 0.40 12.47
C LYS A 24 -14.51 0.51 12.99
N LYS A 25 -15.42 1.09 12.20
CA LYS A 25 -16.83 1.24 12.58
C LYS A 25 -17.54 -0.12 12.74
N PHE A 26 -17.19 -1.10 11.92
CA PHE A 26 -17.73 -2.46 12.02
C PHE A 26 -17.06 -3.32 13.09
N GLY A 27 -15.91 -2.90 13.63
CA GLY A 27 -15.21 -3.64 14.68
C GLY A 27 -14.70 -5.01 14.22
N TRP A 28 -14.40 -5.15 12.92
CA TRP A 28 -13.88 -6.38 12.34
C TRP A 28 -12.34 -6.32 12.26
N PRO A 29 -11.61 -7.13 13.05
CA PRO A 29 -10.15 -7.18 13.00
C PRO A 29 -9.70 -8.02 11.80
N PRO A 30 -9.02 -7.45 10.79
CA PRO A 30 -8.54 -8.22 9.65
C PRO A 30 -7.18 -8.86 9.96
N ASP A 31 -7.01 -10.13 9.60
CA ASP A 31 -5.68 -10.76 9.62
C ASP A 31 -4.78 -10.16 8.53
N ILE A 32 -5.36 -9.89 7.35
CA ILE A 32 -4.66 -9.31 6.20
C ILE A 32 -5.41 -8.10 5.67
N VAL A 33 -4.67 -7.01 5.44
CA VAL A 33 -5.13 -5.84 4.69
C VAL A 33 -4.35 -5.79 3.37
N HIS A 34 -5.01 -6.18 2.28
CA HIS A 34 -4.40 -6.19 0.97
C HIS A 34 -4.73 -4.93 0.17
N CYS A 35 -3.69 -4.17 -0.15
CA CYS A 35 -3.75 -2.91 -0.88
C CYS A 35 -3.38 -3.13 -2.35
N HIS A 36 -4.32 -2.89 -3.26
CA HIS A 36 -4.10 -3.01 -4.70
C HIS A 36 -3.81 -1.65 -5.35
N GLY A 37 -2.59 -1.49 -5.88
CA GLY A 37 -2.23 -0.38 -6.76
C GLY A 37 -2.15 1.00 -6.11
N TRP A 38 -1.95 2.02 -6.94
CA TRP A 38 -1.63 3.37 -6.46
C TRP A 38 -2.74 3.99 -5.60
N MET A 39 -4.00 3.69 -5.89
CA MET A 39 -5.17 4.29 -5.20
C MET A 39 -5.27 3.86 -3.73
N THR A 40 -4.62 2.77 -3.34
CA THR A 40 -4.59 2.26 -1.96
C THR A 40 -3.25 2.51 -1.27
N SER A 41 -2.32 3.20 -1.95
CA SER A 41 -0.92 3.30 -1.52
C SER A 41 -0.72 3.97 -0.17
N LEU A 42 -1.67 4.77 0.33
CA LEU A 42 -1.59 5.42 1.65
C LEU A 42 -2.04 4.52 2.81
N ILE A 43 -2.77 3.43 2.55
CA ILE A 43 -3.27 2.55 3.62
C ILE A 43 -2.11 1.96 4.44
N PRO A 44 -1.02 1.41 3.85
CA PRO A 44 0.09 0.88 4.62
C PRO A 44 0.72 1.93 5.54
N LEU A 45 0.98 3.13 5.02
CA LEU A 45 1.46 4.26 5.80
C LEU A 45 0.52 4.51 6.99
N TYR A 46 -0.76 4.75 6.72
CA TYR A 46 -1.73 5.12 7.75
C TYR A 46 -1.84 4.06 8.85
N LEU A 47 -1.92 2.77 8.49
CA LEU A 47 -1.99 1.68 9.46
C LEU A 47 -0.74 1.59 10.33
N LYS A 48 0.45 1.76 9.76
CA LYS A 48 1.72 1.70 10.51
C LYS A 48 2.03 2.95 11.33
N THR A 49 1.26 4.02 11.15
CA THR A 49 1.57 5.33 11.74
C THR A 49 0.35 5.90 12.48
N ALA A 50 -0.56 6.58 11.79
CA ALA A 50 -1.73 7.24 12.38
C ALA A 50 -2.65 6.28 13.15
N TYR A 51 -2.72 5.01 12.75
CA TYR A 51 -3.54 3.98 13.37
C TYR A 51 -2.72 2.91 14.09
N LYS A 52 -1.42 3.13 14.33
CA LYS A 52 -0.52 2.12 14.92
C LYS A 52 -0.94 1.65 16.32
N THR A 53 -1.67 2.50 17.06
CA THR A 53 -2.17 2.20 18.41
C THR A 53 -3.62 1.73 18.41
N GLU A 54 -4.23 1.54 17.25
CA GLU A 54 -5.59 1.01 17.12
C GLU A 54 -5.54 -0.52 17.30
N PRO A 55 -6.08 -1.08 18.40
CA PRO A 55 -5.98 -2.51 18.68
C PRO A 55 -6.56 -3.38 17.56
N LEU A 56 -7.54 -2.87 16.82
CA LEU A 56 -8.18 -3.57 15.71
C LEU A 56 -7.20 -4.00 14.60
N PHE A 57 -6.13 -3.23 14.39
CA PHE A 57 -5.16 -3.45 13.32
C PHE A 57 -3.80 -3.95 13.82
N GLN A 58 -3.64 -4.16 15.13
CA GLN A 58 -2.35 -4.43 15.76
C GLN A 58 -1.67 -5.70 15.23
N HIS A 59 -2.47 -6.70 14.83
CA HIS A 59 -2.02 -7.98 14.30
C HIS A 59 -2.19 -8.10 12.78
N SER A 60 -2.72 -7.06 12.12
CA SER A 60 -2.96 -7.10 10.68
C SER A 60 -1.65 -7.07 9.90
N LYS A 61 -1.46 -8.03 8.99
CA LYS A 61 -0.41 -7.99 7.97
C LYS A 61 -0.88 -7.14 6.80
N VAL A 62 -0.08 -6.16 6.40
CA VAL A 62 -0.38 -5.27 5.28
C VAL A 62 0.36 -5.74 4.04
N VAL A 63 -0.39 -6.18 3.04
CA VAL A 63 0.15 -6.63 1.75
C VAL A 63 -0.06 -5.54 0.71
N TYR A 64 0.93 -5.29 -0.15
CA TYR A 64 0.80 -4.34 -1.25
C TYR A 64 1.10 -4.98 -2.61
N SER A 65 0.12 -4.93 -3.53
CA SER A 65 0.33 -5.28 -4.94
C SER A 65 0.64 -4.04 -5.77
N ALA A 66 1.83 -3.99 -6.36
CA ALA A 66 2.20 -2.96 -7.32
C ALA A 66 1.74 -3.37 -8.73
N TYR A 67 1.21 -2.41 -9.49
CA TYR A 67 0.74 -2.62 -10.86
C TYR A 67 1.33 -1.57 -11.79
N GLU A 68 1.32 -1.83 -13.10
CA GLU A 68 1.87 -0.90 -14.09
C GLU A 68 1.07 0.40 -14.22
N GLN A 69 -0.21 0.40 -13.83
CA GLN A 69 -1.04 1.59 -13.97
C GLN A 69 -0.53 2.70 -13.05
N SER A 70 -0.12 3.81 -13.68
CA SER A 70 0.24 5.05 -13.00
C SER A 70 -0.95 6.01 -12.94
N PRO A 71 -1.10 6.81 -11.88
CA PRO A 71 -2.07 7.92 -11.85
C PRO A 71 -1.70 9.10 -12.77
N GLY A 72 -0.61 9.01 -13.52
CA GLY A 72 -0.08 10.11 -14.34
C GLY A 72 0.45 11.27 -13.49
N LYS A 73 0.51 12.47 -14.07
CA LYS A 73 1.11 13.67 -13.45
C LYS A 73 0.14 14.45 -12.56
N THR A 74 -0.71 13.75 -11.81
CA THR A 74 -1.74 14.36 -10.94
C THR A 74 -1.22 14.63 -9.52
N PHE A 75 -0.10 14.02 -9.15
CA PHE A 75 0.51 14.14 -7.83
C PHE A 75 1.70 15.10 -7.88
N SER A 76 1.69 16.08 -6.97
CA SER A 76 2.73 17.10 -6.78
C SER A 76 3.06 17.23 -5.29
N ASP A 77 3.99 18.09 -4.90
CA ASP A 77 4.35 18.29 -3.47
C ASP A 77 3.15 18.68 -2.59
N LYS A 78 2.11 19.28 -3.17
CA LYS A 78 0.82 19.56 -2.48
C LYS A 78 0.06 18.30 -2.06
N PHE A 79 0.43 17.13 -2.57
CA PHE A 79 -0.12 15.85 -2.15
C PHE A 79 0.25 15.55 -0.69
N VAL A 80 1.46 15.90 -0.25
CA VAL A 80 1.94 15.63 1.12
C VAL A 80 1.03 16.29 2.15
N SER A 81 0.67 17.56 1.95
CA SER A 81 -0.25 18.26 2.85
C SER A 81 -1.67 17.69 2.84
N LYS A 82 -2.13 17.14 1.70
CA LYS A 82 -3.43 16.44 1.60
C LYS A 82 -3.40 15.07 2.30
N ALA A 83 -2.28 14.35 2.22
CA ALA A 83 -2.10 13.03 2.81
C ALA A 83 -1.81 13.09 4.31
N THR A 84 -1.45 14.25 4.84
CA THR A 84 -1.24 14.44 6.28
C THR A 84 -2.58 14.39 7.01
N ILE A 85 -2.87 13.27 7.66
CA ILE A 85 -4.04 13.07 8.52
C ILE A 85 -3.61 12.99 9.99
N ASN A 86 -4.51 13.32 10.92
CA ASN A 86 -4.34 13.07 12.36
C ASN A 86 -2.99 13.57 12.95
N ASN A 87 -2.45 14.69 12.47
CA ASN A 87 -1.13 15.22 12.82
C ASN A 87 0.02 14.22 12.57
N LEU A 88 -0.07 13.43 11.49
CA LEU A 88 1.06 12.66 10.98
C LEU A 88 2.26 13.58 10.83
N ASP A 89 3.41 13.10 11.29
CA ASP A 89 4.66 13.79 11.09
C ASP A 89 4.98 13.80 9.58
N GLU A 90 5.31 14.98 9.04
CA GLU A 90 5.57 15.16 7.61
C GLU A 90 6.76 14.30 7.16
N ASP A 91 7.69 14.02 8.07
CA ASP A 91 8.85 13.15 7.84
C ASP A 91 8.46 11.74 7.41
N VAL A 92 7.27 11.27 7.78
CA VAL A 92 6.76 9.94 7.44
C VAL A 92 6.28 9.89 5.97
N LEU A 93 5.93 11.04 5.39
CA LEU A 93 5.58 11.13 3.97
C LEU A 93 6.80 11.27 3.06
N SER A 94 8.01 11.40 3.62
CA SER A 94 9.27 11.44 2.84
C SER A 94 9.46 10.18 1.97
N ALA A 95 8.93 9.03 2.39
CA ALA A 95 8.96 7.80 1.60
C ALA A 95 8.21 7.89 0.26
N TYR A 96 7.30 8.86 0.12
CA TYR A 96 6.57 9.14 -1.13
C TYR A 96 7.29 10.18 -1.99
N GLN A 97 8.32 10.86 -1.48
CA GLN A 97 9.02 11.92 -2.21
C GLN A 97 10.12 11.32 -3.10
N ASN A 98 10.23 11.84 -4.32
CA ASN A 98 11.29 11.53 -5.27
C ASN A 98 11.70 12.82 -6.01
N GLY A 99 12.68 13.54 -5.46
CA GLY A 99 12.99 14.90 -5.90
C GLY A 99 11.77 15.82 -5.73
N ASN A 100 11.35 16.49 -6.80
CA ASN A 100 10.16 17.36 -6.82
C ASN A 100 8.87 16.60 -7.23
N GLY A 101 8.89 15.28 -7.15
CA GLY A 101 7.80 14.41 -7.59
C GLY A 101 7.36 13.44 -6.50
N ILE A 102 6.21 12.81 -6.73
CA ILE A 102 5.63 11.82 -5.82
C ILE A 102 5.72 10.42 -6.43
N ASN A 103 6.21 9.45 -5.65
CA ASN A 103 6.23 8.04 -5.97
C ASN A 103 5.36 7.25 -4.99
N LEU A 104 4.12 6.97 -5.42
CA LEU A 104 3.13 6.26 -4.61
C LEU A 104 3.50 4.80 -4.32
N HIS A 105 4.14 4.12 -5.28
CA HIS A 105 4.60 2.75 -5.07
C HIS A 105 5.72 2.72 -4.03
N GLN A 106 6.69 3.63 -4.10
CA GLN A 106 7.79 3.68 -3.14
C GLN A 106 7.30 3.85 -1.69
N GLY A 107 6.33 4.75 -1.48
CA GLY A 107 5.73 4.95 -0.17
C GLY A 107 5.02 3.68 0.33
N ALA A 108 4.16 3.08 -0.50
CA ALA A 108 3.47 1.83 -0.13
C ALA A 108 4.44 0.67 0.15
N ILE A 109 5.47 0.51 -0.68
CA ILE A 109 6.53 -0.50 -0.53
C ILE A 109 7.26 -0.31 0.80
N THR A 110 7.50 0.94 1.22
CA THR A 110 8.20 1.26 2.46
C THR A 110 7.41 0.80 3.69
N TYR A 111 6.08 0.96 3.70
CA TYR A 111 5.24 0.70 4.88
C TYR A 111 4.52 -0.66 4.88
N ALA A 112 4.41 -1.35 3.73
CA ALA A 112 3.81 -2.69 3.69
C ALA A 112 4.68 -3.73 4.39
N ASP A 113 4.08 -4.80 4.92
CA ASP A 113 4.80 -5.94 5.50
C ASP A 113 5.25 -6.92 4.41
N ALA A 114 4.46 -7.06 3.35
CA ALA A 114 4.72 -7.97 2.25
C ALA A 114 4.28 -7.36 0.91
N LEU A 115 4.86 -7.85 -0.18
CA LEU A 115 4.78 -7.24 -1.50
C LEU A 115 4.36 -8.26 -2.55
N ILE A 116 3.66 -7.79 -3.58
CA ILE A 116 3.31 -8.61 -4.74
C ILE A 116 3.53 -7.82 -6.03
N THR A 117 4.16 -8.46 -7.02
CA THR A 117 4.18 -7.98 -8.40
C THR A 117 2.82 -8.27 -9.04
N GLY A 118 1.94 -7.27 -9.11
CA GLY A 118 0.55 -7.42 -9.57
C GLY A 118 0.35 -7.33 -11.09
N SER A 119 1.41 -7.12 -11.87
CA SER A 119 1.34 -7.07 -13.33
C SER A 119 2.54 -7.77 -13.94
N GLU A 120 2.34 -8.46 -15.06
CA GLU A 120 3.38 -9.17 -15.79
C GLU A 120 4.55 -8.24 -16.16
N GLN A 121 4.20 -7.00 -16.51
CA GLN A 121 5.16 -5.94 -16.79
C GLN A 121 4.98 -4.86 -15.73
N LEU A 122 6.09 -4.44 -15.12
CA LEU A 122 6.18 -3.25 -14.29
C LEU A 122 7.29 -2.35 -14.79
N ASN A 123 7.13 -1.05 -14.54
CA ASN A 123 8.21 -0.09 -14.67
C ASN A 123 9.46 -0.58 -13.90
N GLU A 124 10.62 -0.50 -14.54
CA GLU A 124 11.89 -1.01 -14.01
C GLU A 124 12.23 -0.42 -12.63
N HIS A 125 11.88 0.84 -12.37
CA HIS A 125 12.11 1.47 -11.07
C HIS A 125 11.23 0.86 -9.97
N VAL A 126 9.97 0.52 -10.29
CA VAL A 126 9.05 -0.13 -9.34
C VAL A 126 9.50 -1.57 -9.10
N ALA A 127 9.85 -2.31 -10.15
CA ALA A 127 10.36 -3.67 -10.03
C ALA A 127 11.63 -3.73 -9.14
N LYS A 128 12.58 -2.82 -9.35
CA LYS A 128 13.77 -2.69 -8.51
C LYS A 128 13.46 -2.29 -7.07
N ALA A 129 12.45 -1.44 -6.86
CA ALA A 129 12.03 -1.05 -5.51
C ALA A 129 11.43 -2.23 -4.74
N LEU A 130 10.64 -3.08 -5.40
CA LEU A 130 10.08 -4.29 -4.81
C LEU A 130 11.18 -5.26 -4.35
N THR A 131 12.14 -5.57 -5.23
CA THR A 131 13.20 -6.53 -4.94
C THR A 131 14.19 -6.02 -3.89
N LYS A 132 14.46 -4.71 -3.87
CA LYS A 132 15.35 -4.08 -2.87
C LYS A 132 14.71 -3.96 -1.48
N ALA A 133 13.41 -4.09 -1.35
CA ALA A 133 12.72 -3.87 -0.08
C ALA A 133 13.02 -4.92 1.00
N GLU A 134 13.62 -6.07 0.63
CA GLU A 134 13.96 -7.18 1.54
C GLU A 134 12.75 -7.65 2.39
N LYS A 135 11.58 -7.69 1.75
CA LYS A 135 10.31 -8.15 2.34
C LYS A 135 9.82 -9.40 1.60
N PRO A 136 8.96 -10.23 2.22
CA PRO A 136 8.26 -11.29 1.51
C PRO A 136 7.65 -10.74 0.21
N LEU A 137 8.05 -11.32 -0.91
CA LEU A 137 7.68 -10.87 -2.25
C LEU A 137 7.12 -12.05 -3.04
N LEU A 138 5.88 -11.91 -3.49
CA LEU A 138 5.30 -12.81 -4.49
C LEU A 138 5.49 -12.20 -5.88
N GLU A 139 6.15 -12.92 -6.78
CA GLU A 139 6.27 -12.53 -8.17
C GLU A 139 4.92 -12.66 -8.91
N PHE A 140 4.83 -12.08 -10.11
CA PHE A 140 3.61 -12.09 -10.89
C PHE A 140 3.10 -13.52 -11.11
N GLN A 141 1.79 -13.71 -10.93
CA GLN A 141 1.09 -14.97 -11.17
C GLN A 141 0.02 -14.72 -12.24
N ASP A 142 -0.09 -15.65 -13.19
CA ASP A 142 -1.14 -15.63 -14.19
C ASP A 142 -2.49 -16.10 -13.63
N GLU A 143 -3.54 -16.06 -14.45
CA GLU A 143 -4.90 -16.41 -14.02
C GLU A 143 -5.04 -17.88 -13.56
N GLU A 144 -4.16 -18.78 -14.03
CA GLU A 144 -4.19 -20.20 -13.68
C GLU A 144 -3.56 -20.45 -12.31
N THR A 145 -2.49 -19.73 -11.99
CA THR A 145 -1.67 -19.93 -10.78
C THR A 145 -1.99 -18.98 -9.64
N PHE A 146 -2.63 -17.84 -9.94
CA PHE A 146 -2.87 -16.74 -9.00
C PHE A 146 -3.51 -17.18 -7.68
N LEU A 147 -4.57 -17.99 -7.75
CA LEU A 147 -5.35 -18.31 -6.54
C LEU A 147 -4.52 -19.12 -5.54
N GLU A 148 -3.87 -20.18 -6.01
CA GLU A 148 -3.04 -21.05 -5.16
C GLU A 148 -1.87 -20.27 -4.57
N ALA A 149 -1.11 -19.57 -5.41
CA ALA A 149 0.04 -18.80 -4.99
C ALA A 149 -0.31 -17.69 -3.97
N TYR A 150 -1.43 -16.98 -4.16
CA TYR A 150 -1.86 -15.94 -3.22
C TYR A 150 -2.30 -16.54 -1.88
N LEU A 151 -3.02 -17.67 -1.89
CA LEU A 151 -3.43 -18.36 -0.67
C LEU A 151 -2.21 -18.85 0.12
N GLU A 152 -1.25 -19.48 -0.55
CA GLU A 152 0.00 -19.92 0.09
C GLU A 152 0.79 -18.75 0.66
N PHE A 153 0.88 -17.65 -0.10
CA PHE A 153 1.56 -16.45 0.34
C PHE A 153 0.89 -15.82 1.57
N TYR A 154 -0.45 -15.70 1.60
CA TYR A 154 -1.16 -15.22 2.78
C TYR A 154 -0.97 -16.12 3.99
N GLN A 155 -1.02 -17.44 3.78
CA GLN A 155 -0.79 -18.40 4.87
C GLN A 155 0.63 -18.32 5.42
N SER A 156 1.65 -18.06 4.59
CA SER A 156 3.02 -17.92 5.09
C SER A 156 3.17 -16.69 6.00
N LEU A 157 2.51 -15.58 5.67
CA LEU A 157 2.54 -14.34 6.46
C LEU A 157 1.84 -14.46 7.83
N MET A 158 0.87 -15.37 7.96
CA MET A 158 0.14 -15.60 9.22
C MET A 158 0.84 -16.59 10.15
N LYS A 159 1.78 -17.41 9.64
CA LYS A 159 2.43 -18.47 10.44
C LYS A 159 3.58 -17.98 11.32
N GLU A 160 4.11 -16.78 11.07
CA GLU A 160 5.27 -16.22 11.78
C GLU A 160 4.99 -15.79 13.24
N GLU A 161 3.75 -15.88 13.74
CA GLU A 161 3.40 -15.45 15.11
C GLU A 161 3.52 -16.52 16.21
N VAL A 162 3.99 -17.74 15.90
CA VAL A 162 3.99 -18.87 16.87
C VAL A 162 5.32 -19.04 17.65
N GLU A 163 6.36 -18.28 17.35
CA GLU A 163 7.61 -18.31 18.14
C GLU A 163 7.83 -17.00 18.90
N GLY A 164 7.29 -16.96 20.13
CA GLY A 164 7.51 -15.91 21.12
C GLY A 164 7.02 -16.32 22.51
#